data_AF-D0P1A1-F1
#
_entry.id   AF-D0P1A1-F1
#
_cell.length_a   1.000
_cell.length_b   1.000
_cell.length_c   1.000
_cell.angle_alpha   90.00
_cell.angle_beta   90.00
_cell.angle_gamma   90.00
#
_symmetry.space_group_name_H-M   'P 1'
#
loop_
_entity.id
_entity.type
_entity.pdbx_description
1 polymer ?
#
loop_
_entity_poly.entity_id
_entity_poly.type
_entity_poly.pdbx_seq_one_letter_code
_entity_poly.pdbx_strand_id
1 'polypeptide(L)'
;MNTTEFDKGKFWLLPRPDSALIISSVVLLALFGIGYTGLAVTMIFFYPLDLPKLIFQTITLYTYLEKGFPTAIIYTYSVLLLCNWLVACYRSQRYGADPALVIARLYYTFDLFFAVFAPLVVLIFFIESFKFDREAFQTKTETIGAGTFDTVARLFGDPSQISSFCSAFHYLQFSSGSTLFYKSALNLLSLYKWKKIITTLIHNRHERQLERKRRVLVGPVPNTLSRSASIKVAITKQITASKLKFKAEKHFWAKLLLSLIFLCAGIGNFVYSVGAIVSTSDLCGKYEKCAVASYQWNFGQKFCTCLVFADRHTAPKTYAEWTNPEDTTANLAELAQSGELRIVQIINRAVPELPGELRKCAYLEQLILAYTKTESIPEWLSEFAHLEYMHIEGDYTSRRLATIPDGVFDNMPHLSFLHLGNIPNVETLPSLSSLESLRYLTLAVIDSLEEIPSFDGLSRLSDLTIINAPRATTLPSMAPLESLTKMVLRPKSAVCCNGFISGTCNMTMAQCLPVASEKYSPTCTDARIPEEDKAVLATFGTLICANTVAVDREATAPSKHTTDEICGGILYKQCALNGVQGICFNTRMMVINCETSSGYIAMRKLQIQRNVGDPCDPDVEAWLGCSAIGT
;
A
#
# COMPACT_ATOMS: atom_id res chain seq x y z
N MET A 1 10.74 5.01 3.05
CA MET A 1 10.04 5.98 2.17
C MET A 1 9.84 7.37 2.79
N ASN A 2 10.06 7.55 4.11
CA ASN A 2 10.06 8.85 4.80
C ASN A 2 8.78 9.69 4.63
N THR A 3 7.63 9.08 4.92
CA THR A 3 6.30 9.74 4.87
C THR A 3 5.57 9.73 6.22
N THR A 4 6.25 9.28 7.28
CA THR A 4 5.66 9.11 8.61
C THR A 4 5.10 10.42 9.17
N GLU A 5 5.79 11.52 8.91
CA GLU A 5 5.45 12.84 9.48
C GLU A 5 4.32 13.55 8.74
N PHE A 6 4.09 13.25 7.45
CA PHE A 6 3.10 13.98 6.64
C PHE A 6 1.66 13.64 7.01
N ASP A 7 1.37 12.39 7.32
CA ASP A 7 0.03 11.91 7.68
C ASP A 7 0.00 11.23 9.05
N LYS A 8 1.01 11.44 9.91
CA LYS A 8 1.17 10.75 11.21
C LYS A 8 1.04 9.22 11.09
N GLY A 9 1.63 8.65 10.04
CA GLY A 9 1.57 7.21 9.75
C GLY A 9 0.33 6.73 8.99
N LYS A 10 -0.65 7.60 8.69
CA LYS A 10 -1.84 7.24 7.87
C LYS A 10 -1.55 7.13 6.38
N PHE A 11 -0.37 7.56 5.92
CA PHE A 11 -0.04 7.55 4.50
C PHE A 11 -0.20 6.14 3.90
N TRP A 12 0.28 5.11 4.61
CA TRP A 12 0.30 3.73 4.12
C TRP A 12 -0.84 2.88 4.69
N LEU A 13 -1.41 3.25 5.84
CA LEU A 13 -2.39 2.46 6.61
C LEU A 13 -1.98 1.02 6.83
N LEU A 14 -0.67 0.82 7.06
CA LEU A 14 -0.14 -0.52 7.26
C LEU A 14 -0.89 -1.21 8.42
N PRO A 15 -1.34 -2.46 8.23
CA PRO A 15 -1.95 -3.23 9.31
C PRO A 15 -0.95 -3.28 10.45
N ARG A 16 -1.41 -2.93 11.66
CA ARG A 16 -0.64 -3.17 12.87
C ARG A 16 -0.73 -4.67 13.12
N PRO A 17 0.37 -5.44 13.01
CA PRO A 17 0.31 -6.86 13.28
C PRO A 17 -0.15 -7.07 14.73
N ASP A 18 -0.96 -8.11 14.95
CA ASP A 18 -1.42 -8.48 16.28
C ASP A 18 -0.22 -8.58 17.24
N SER A 19 -0.34 -8.00 18.43
CA SER A 19 0.65 -8.10 19.50
C SER A 19 1.05 -9.56 19.75
N ALA A 20 0.11 -10.50 19.69
CA ALA A 20 0.40 -11.93 19.81
C ALA A 20 1.30 -12.43 18.68
N LEU A 21 1.10 -11.94 17.45
CA LEU A 21 1.89 -12.31 16.28
C LEU A 21 3.26 -11.62 16.29
N ILE A 22 3.36 -10.38 16.75
CA ILE A 22 4.65 -9.70 17.00
C ILE A 22 5.45 -10.47 18.05
N ILE A 23 4.84 -10.75 19.21
CA ILE A 23 5.48 -11.50 20.30
C ILE A 23 5.87 -12.89 19.79
N SER A 24 4.99 -13.61 19.10
CA SER A 24 5.30 -14.92 18.53
C SER A 24 6.44 -14.84 17.53
N SER A 25 6.48 -13.80 16.69
CA SER A 25 7.56 -13.58 15.72
C SER A 25 8.89 -13.28 16.41
N VAL A 26 8.90 -12.40 17.43
CA VAL A 26 10.09 -12.07 18.23
C VAL A 26 10.57 -13.28 19.03
N VAL A 27 9.65 -14.01 19.66
CA VAL A 27 9.92 -15.26 20.38
C VAL A 27 10.45 -16.30 19.42
N LEU A 28 9.87 -16.49 18.23
CA LEU A 28 10.39 -17.40 17.22
C LEU A 28 11.76 -16.95 16.72
N LEU A 29 11.98 -15.67 16.42
CA LEU A 29 13.30 -15.13 16.05
C LEU A 29 14.34 -15.34 17.16
N ALA A 30 13.97 -15.12 18.42
CA ALA A 30 14.81 -15.36 19.58
C ALA A 30 15.05 -16.86 19.80
N LEU A 31 14.03 -17.71 19.67
CA LEU A 31 14.12 -19.17 19.73
C LEU A 31 14.88 -19.75 18.54
N PHE A 32 14.88 -19.11 17.36
CA PHE A 32 15.73 -19.47 16.24
C PHE A 32 17.17 -19.01 16.49
N GLY A 33 17.36 -17.83 17.08
CA GLY A 33 18.66 -17.34 17.53
C GLY A 33 19.27 -18.21 18.64
N ILE A 34 18.46 -18.68 19.59
CA ILE A 34 18.85 -19.51 20.75
C ILE A 34 18.89 -21.00 20.38
N GLY A 35 17.96 -21.46 19.54
CA GLY A 35 17.81 -22.84 19.04
C GLY A 35 18.87 -23.28 18.03
N TYR A 36 19.87 -22.43 17.77
CA TYR A 36 21.12 -22.80 17.08
C TYR A 36 21.84 -24.01 17.70
N THR A 37 21.51 -24.36 18.95
CA THR A 37 22.05 -25.53 19.68
C THR A 37 21.06 -26.69 19.83
N GLY A 38 19.74 -26.45 19.74
CA GLY A 38 18.69 -27.46 19.99
C GLY A 38 18.12 -28.17 18.75
N LEU A 39 18.36 -27.65 17.54
CA LEU A 39 17.94 -28.26 16.26
C LEU A 39 18.83 -29.42 15.79
N ALA A 40 19.49 -30.07 16.72
CA ALA A 40 20.35 -31.23 16.49
C ALA A 40 19.58 -32.57 16.50
N VAL A 41 18.33 -32.61 16.98
CA VAL A 41 17.66 -33.89 17.31
C VAL A 41 16.48 -34.24 16.39
N THR A 42 15.81 -33.27 15.75
CA THR A 42 14.61 -33.55 14.94
C THR A 42 14.81 -33.65 13.42
N MET A 43 16.04 -33.56 12.91
CA MET A 43 16.32 -33.55 11.45
C MET A 43 16.89 -34.87 10.89
N ILE A 44 16.39 -36.01 11.36
CA ILE A 44 16.82 -37.34 10.85
C ILE A 44 15.87 -37.92 9.78
N PHE A 45 14.66 -37.39 9.61
CA PHE A 45 13.66 -38.02 8.72
C PHE A 45 13.45 -37.39 7.33
N PHE A 46 14.14 -36.30 6.95
CA PHE A 46 13.95 -35.68 5.63
C PHE A 46 15.25 -35.57 4.81
N TYR A 47 15.41 -36.51 3.89
CA TYR A 47 16.34 -36.51 2.75
C TYR A 47 15.56 -37.14 1.57
N PRO A 48 15.54 -36.64 0.30
CA PRO A 48 16.08 -35.44 -0.32
C PRO A 48 14.98 -34.73 -1.16
N LEU A 49 14.15 -33.88 -0.56
CA LEU A 49 13.10 -33.18 -1.30
C LEU A 49 13.48 -31.71 -1.44
N ASP A 50 14.18 -31.41 -2.55
CA ASP A 50 14.40 -30.04 -3.04
C ASP A 50 13.11 -29.41 -3.61
N LEU A 51 12.10 -30.26 -3.88
CA LEU A 51 10.83 -29.93 -4.50
C LEU A 51 9.95 -28.95 -3.68
N PRO A 52 9.72 -29.12 -2.35
CA PRO A 52 8.91 -28.17 -1.57
C PRO A 52 9.44 -26.74 -1.64
N LYS A 53 10.77 -26.56 -1.62
CA LYS A 53 11.40 -25.25 -1.74
C LYS A 53 11.13 -24.61 -3.10
N LEU A 54 11.36 -25.36 -4.18
CA LEU A 54 11.09 -24.89 -5.54
C LEU A 54 9.60 -24.56 -5.71
N ILE A 55 8.70 -25.33 -5.08
CA ILE A 55 7.26 -25.04 -5.03
C ILE A 55 7.02 -23.70 -4.32
N PHE A 56 7.58 -23.45 -3.13
CA PHE A 56 7.38 -22.17 -2.43
C PHE A 56 7.91 -20.96 -3.21
N GLN A 57 9.07 -21.09 -3.86
CA GLN A 57 9.62 -20.04 -4.72
C GLN A 57 8.74 -19.82 -5.95
N THR A 58 8.19 -20.90 -6.50
CA THR A 58 7.24 -20.82 -7.62
C THR A 58 5.95 -20.12 -7.17
N ILE A 59 5.37 -20.49 -6.03
CA ILE A 59 4.19 -19.82 -5.45
C ILE A 59 4.46 -18.32 -5.28
N THR A 60 5.65 -17.95 -4.80
CA THR A 60 6.05 -16.53 -4.66
C THR A 60 6.02 -15.78 -6.00
N LEU A 61 6.52 -16.40 -7.07
CA LEU A 61 6.47 -15.82 -8.42
C LEU A 61 5.03 -15.63 -8.90
N TYR A 62 4.16 -16.62 -8.69
CA TYR A 62 2.74 -16.51 -9.01
C TYR A 62 2.06 -15.41 -8.19
N THR A 63 2.40 -15.26 -6.90
CA THR A 63 1.90 -14.15 -6.09
C THR A 63 2.36 -12.79 -6.63
N TYR A 64 3.60 -12.67 -7.11
CA TYR A 64 4.07 -11.41 -7.71
C TYR A 64 3.29 -11.07 -8.99
N LEU A 65 3.02 -12.08 -9.82
CA LEU A 65 2.17 -11.93 -11.01
C LEU A 65 0.75 -11.50 -10.63
N GLU A 66 0.11 -12.25 -9.73
CA GLU A 66 -1.29 -12.04 -9.32
C GLU A 66 -1.50 -10.69 -8.63
N LYS A 67 -0.55 -10.25 -7.80
CA LYS A 67 -0.59 -8.97 -7.07
C LYS A 67 -0.07 -7.78 -7.88
N GLY A 68 0.21 -7.95 -9.17
CA GLY A 68 0.57 -6.85 -10.07
C GLY A 68 1.90 -6.18 -9.72
N PHE A 69 2.91 -6.95 -9.30
CA PHE A 69 4.24 -6.40 -9.01
C PHE A 69 4.86 -5.77 -10.27
N PRO A 70 5.79 -4.81 -10.12
CA PRO A 70 6.56 -4.28 -11.23
C PRO A 70 7.19 -5.38 -12.09
N THR A 71 6.99 -5.32 -13.41
CA THR A 71 7.44 -6.36 -14.35
C THR A 71 8.95 -6.62 -14.27
N ALA A 72 9.76 -5.59 -13.99
CA ALA A 72 11.20 -5.73 -13.77
C ALA A 72 11.55 -6.69 -12.61
N ILE A 73 10.79 -6.64 -11.50
CA ILE A 73 10.96 -7.56 -10.37
C ILE A 73 10.57 -8.98 -10.79
N ILE A 74 9.43 -9.12 -11.47
CA ILE A 74 8.92 -10.42 -11.92
C ILE A 74 9.89 -11.08 -12.91
N TYR A 75 10.39 -10.36 -13.91
CA TYR A 75 11.36 -10.88 -14.86
C TYR A 75 12.65 -11.32 -14.16
N THR A 76 13.20 -10.49 -13.28
CA THR A 76 14.41 -10.83 -12.52
C THR A 76 14.20 -12.09 -11.68
N TYR A 77 13.07 -12.18 -10.97
CA TYR A 77 12.72 -13.34 -10.15
C TYR A 77 12.54 -14.60 -11.00
N SER A 78 11.81 -14.50 -12.13
CA SER A 78 11.52 -15.64 -13.02
C SER A 78 12.77 -16.23 -13.67
N VAL A 79 13.72 -15.39 -14.10
CA VAL A 79 15.00 -15.83 -14.69
C VAL A 79 15.85 -16.55 -13.64
N LEU A 80 15.96 -15.98 -12.43
CA LEU A 80 16.71 -16.62 -11.34
C LEU A 80 16.05 -17.93 -10.90
N LEU A 81 14.72 -18.00 -10.94
CA LEU A 81 13.99 -19.20 -10.59
C LEU A 81 14.17 -20.29 -11.64
N LEU A 82 14.12 -19.93 -12.93
CA LEU A 82 14.46 -20.85 -14.04
C LEU A 82 15.87 -21.41 -13.85
N CYS A 83 16.87 -20.58 -13.59
CA CYS A 83 18.22 -21.02 -13.30
C CYS A 83 18.26 -22.01 -12.12
N ASN A 84 17.52 -21.74 -11.04
CA ASN A 84 17.46 -22.64 -9.89
C ASN A 84 16.79 -23.99 -10.22
N TRP A 85 15.71 -24.01 -11.01
CA TRP A 85 15.10 -25.24 -11.53
C TRP A 85 16.06 -26.02 -12.44
N LEU A 86 16.84 -25.35 -13.29
CA LEU A 86 17.85 -25.99 -14.15
C LEU A 86 19.00 -26.60 -13.32
N VAL A 87 19.43 -25.93 -12.26
CA VAL A 87 20.43 -26.46 -11.33
C VAL A 87 19.90 -27.70 -10.59
N ALA A 88 18.63 -27.69 -10.17
CA ALA A 88 17.98 -28.85 -9.57
C ALA A 88 17.85 -30.02 -10.56
N CYS A 89 17.48 -29.72 -11.81
CA CYS A 89 17.46 -30.68 -12.92
C CYS A 89 18.83 -31.33 -13.16
N TYR A 90 19.90 -30.53 -13.19
CA TYR A 90 21.26 -31.03 -13.35
C TYR A 90 21.70 -31.89 -12.16
N ARG A 91 21.34 -31.50 -10.94
CA ARG A 91 21.66 -32.24 -9.71
C ARG A 91 20.93 -33.57 -9.62
N SER A 92 19.66 -33.66 -10.04
CA SER A 92 18.91 -34.93 -10.00
C SER A 92 19.50 -36.02 -10.90
N GLN A 93 20.29 -35.63 -11.91
CA GLN A 93 21.04 -36.54 -12.77
C GLN A 93 22.33 -37.08 -12.11
N ARG A 94 22.89 -36.41 -11.07
CA ARG A 94 24.20 -36.74 -10.49
C ARG A 94 24.16 -36.88 -8.96
N TYR A 95 24.38 -38.10 -8.47
CA TYR A 95 24.56 -38.40 -7.03
C TYR A 95 26.03 -38.64 -6.62
N GLY A 96 26.97 -38.54 -7.58
CA GLY A 96 28.40 -38.64 -7.27
C GLY A 96 28.81 -37.53 -6.31
N ALA A 97 29.74 -37.82 -5.39
CA ALA A 97 30.31 -36.81 -4.51
C ALA A 97 30.73 -35.59 -5.36
N ASP A 98 30.37 -34.39 -4.93
CA ASP A 98 30.85 -33.13 -5.49
C ASP A 98 32.13 -32.75 -4.73
N PRO A 99 33.33 -33.27 -5.13
CA PRO A 99 34.55 -33.12 -4.35
C PRO A 99 34.99 -31.65 -4.22
N ALA A 100 34.47 -30.77 -5.07
CA ALA A 100 34.74 -29.33 -5.07
C ALA A 100 33.59 -28.50 -4.45
N LEU A 101 32.44 -29.12 -4.13
CA LEU A 101 31.23 -28.48 -3.61
C LEU A 101 30.73 -27.30 -4.48
N VAL A 102 30.99 -27.31 -5.79
CA VAL A 102 30.65 -26.20 -6.70
C VAL A 102 29.13 -26.13 -6.93
N ILE A 103 28.51 -27.27 -7.22
CA ILE A 103 27.06 -27.37 -7.48
C ILE A 103 26.30 -27.07 -6.20
N ALA A 104 26.80 -27.58 -5.08
CA ALA A 104 26.32 -27.25 -3.76
C ALA A 104 26.31 -25.72 -3.57
N ARG A 105 27.46 -25.04 -3.67
CA ARG A 105 27.59 -23.58 -3.48
C ARG A 105 26.67 -22.75 -4.38
N LEU A 106 26.57 -23.10 -5.67
CA LEU A 106 25.70 -22.39 -6.61
C LEU A 106 24.22 -22.50 -6.18
N TYR A 107 23.77 -23.70 -5.82
CA TYR A 107 22.41 -23.94 -5.35
C TYR A 107 22.08 -23.18 -4.05
N TYR A 108 23.05 -23.06 -3.13
CA TYR A 108 22.90 -22.26 -1.92
C TYR A 108 22.87 -20.76 -2.16
N THR A 109 23.53 -20.31 -3.22
CA THR A 109 23.47 -18.90 -3.61
C THR A 109 22.04 -18.54 -4.02
N PHE A 110 21.34 -19.43 -4.74
CA PHE A 110 19.91 -19.26 -5.04
C PHE A 110 19.03 -19.38 -3.78
N ASP A 111 19.31 -20.32 -2.87
CA ASP A 111 18.61 -20.41 -1.57
C ASP A 111 18.64 -19.07 -0.82
N LEU A 112 19.85 -18.53 -0.66
CA LEU A 112 20.08 -17.27 0.03
C LEU A 112 19.44 -16.10 -0.73
N PHE A 113 19.49 -16.10 -2.07
CA PHE A 113 18.83 -15.10 -2.88
C PHE A 113 17.34 -15.03 -2.60
N PHE A 114 16.61 -16.13 -2.76
CA PHE A 114 15.16 -16.11 -2.63
C PHE A 114 14.68 -15.91 -1.18
N ALA A 115 15.42 -16.40 -0.20
CA ALA A 115 15.03 -16.27 1.21
C ALA A 115 15.33 -14.87 1.79
N VAL A 116 16.43 -14.24 1.37
CA VAL A 116 16.93 -13.00 2.00
C VAL A 116 16.98 -11.84 1.02
N PHE A 117 17.62 -12.03 -0.15
CA PHE A 117 17.86 -10.93 -1.07
C PHE A 117 16.63 -10.53 -1.88
N ALA A 118 15.75 -11.45 -2.28
CA ALA A 118 14.56 -11.12 -3.05
C ALA A 118 13.62 -10.16 -2.29
N PRO A 119 13.28 -10.42 -1.00
CA PRO A 119 12.60 -9.42 -0.16
C PRO A 119 13.29 -8.06 -0.11
N LEU A 120 14.62 -8.06 0.02
CA LEU A 120 15.41 -6.83 0.09
C LEU A 120 15.37 -6.05 -1.24
N VAL A 121 15.47 -6.75 -2.37
CA VAL A 121 15.37 -6.17 -3.71
C VAL A 121 14.01 -5.52 -3.92
N VAL A 122 12.92 -6.15 -3.47
CA VAL A 122 11.57 -5.56 -3.51
C VAL A 122 11.55 -4.26 -2.70
N LEU A 123 12.05 -4.26 -1.47
CA LEU A 123 12.08 -3.05 -0.62
C LEU A 123 12.93 -1.94 -1.22
N ILE A 124 14.14 -2.26 -1.70
CA ILE A 124 15.05 -1.29 -2.34
C ILE A 124 14.39 -0.72 -3.60
N PHE A 125 13.80 -1.57 -4.44
CA PHE A 125 13.12 -1.12 -5.66
C PHE A 125 12.06 -0.07 -5.33
N PHE A 126 11.20 -0.33 -4.35
CA PHE A 126 10.15 0.62 -3.98
C PHE A 126 10.71 1.87 -3.29
N ILE A 127 11.81 1.78 -2.55
CA ILE A 127 12.49 2.97 -1.97
C ILE A 127 13.02 3.89 -3.08
N GLU A 128 13.64 3.32 -4.11
CA GLU A 128 14.27 4.07 -5.21
C GLU A 128 13.26 4.55 -6.26
N SER A 129 12.16 3.82 -6.48
CA SER A 129 11.16 4.15 -7.50
C SER A 129 10.00 5.00 -7.01
N PHE A 130 9.76 5.08 -5.70
CA PHE A 130 8.62 5.82 -5.15
C PHE A 130 8.81 7.34 -5.31
N LYS A 131 7.98 7.93 -6.17
CA LYS A 131 7.98 9.36 -6.51
C LYS A 131 6.91 10.08 -5.69
N PHE A 132 7.37 10.97 -4.83
CA PHE A 132 6.52 11.89 -4.07
C PHE A 132 7.38 13.11 -3.72
N ASP A 133 6.91 14.31 -4.08
CA ASP A 133 7.63 15.55 -3.78
C ASP A 133 7.46 15.91 -2.31
N ARG A 134 8.37 15.37 -1.50
CA ARG A 134 8.35 15.51 -0.04
C ARG A 134 8.64 16.93 0.40
N GLU A 135 9.59 17.59 -0.25
CA GLU A 135 10.01 18.92 0.15
C GLU A 135 8.92 19.95 -0.20
N ALA A 136 8.28 19.81 -1.37
CA ALA A 136 7.12 20.63 -1.72
C ALA A 136 5.89 20.33 -0.85
N PHE A 137 5.69 19.09 -0.42
CA PHE A 137 4.60 18.77 0.49
C PHE A 137 4.89 19.30 1.91
N GLN A 138 6.14 19.29 2.35
CA GLN A 138 6.53 19.82 3.65
C GLN A 138 6.21 21.32 3.77
N THR A 139 6.39 22.10 2.70
CA THR A 139 5.98 23.51 2.72
C THR A 139 4.48 23.67 3.00
N LYS A 140 3.62 22.76 2.51
CA LYS A 140 2.18 22.76 2.86
C LYS A 140 1.97 22.59 4.35
N THR A 141 2.66 21.61 4.95
CA THR A 141 2.53 21.35 6.40
C THR A 141 3.06 22.48 7.28
N GLU A 142 4.01 23.27 6.77
CA GLU A 142 4.59 24.42 7.49
C GLU A 142 3.71 25.67 7.41
N THR A 143 3.04 25.92 6.27
CA THR A 143 2.34 27.18 6.02
C THR A 143 0.81 27.07 6.02
N ILE A 144 0.26 25.89 5.75
CA ILE A 144 -1.18 25.62 5.73
C ILE A 144 -1.59 25.01 7.07
N GLY A 145 -2.67 25.53 7.66
CA GLY A 145 -3.16 25.07 8.96
C GLY A 145 -3.54 23.59 8.99
N ALA A 146 -3.30 22.94 10.13
CA ALA A 146 -3.65 21.54 10.36
C ALA A 146 -5.17 21.30 10.30
N GLY A 147 -5.57 20.16 9.71
CA GLY A 147 -6.97 19.75 9.57
C GLY A 147 -7.59 20.14 8.21
N THR A 148 -6.77 20.57 7.26
CA THR A 148 -7.17 20.80 5.87
C THR A 148 -6.92 19.54 5.03
N PHE A 149 -7.75 19.31 4.01
CA PHE A 149 -7.58 18.21 3.06
C PHE A 149 -6.21 18.25 2.36
N ASP A 150 -5.67 19.45 2.13
CA ASP A 150 -4.34 19.66 1.53
C ASP A 150 -3.17 19.14 2.38
N THR A 151 -3.42 18.77 3.64
CA THR A 151 -2.45 18.12 4.53
C THR A 151 -2.55 16.59 4.52
N VAL A 152 -3.42 15.99 3.70
CA VAL A 152 -3.54 14.52 3.55
C VAL A 152 -2.65 14.04 2.41
N ALA A 153 -1.40 13.71 2.71
CA ALA A 153 -0.37 13.37 1.72
C ALA A 153 -0.73 12.17 0.84
N ARG A 154 -1.40 11.13 1.39
CA ARG A 154 -1.80 9.94 0.63
C ARG A 154 -2.55 10.27 -0.65
N LEU A 155 -3.42 11.29 -0.63
CA LEU A 155 -4.25 11.66 -1.77
C LEU A 155 -3.44 12.24 -2.92
N PHE A 156 -2.29 12.86 -2.63
CA PHE A 156 -1.38 13.45 -3.62
C PHE A 156 -0.38 12.43 -4.18
N GLY A 157 -0.23 11.26 -3.54
CA GLY A 157 0.63 10.20 -4.06
C GLY A 157 0.09 9.55 -5.33
N ASP A 158 0.98 8.84 -6.03
CA ASP A 158 0.59 7.99 -7.15
C ASP A 158 -0.08 6.71 -6.63
N PRO A 159 -1.36 6.44 -6.96
CA PRO A 159 -2.08 5.28 -6.45
C PRO A 159 -1.50 3.95 -6.91
N SER A 160 -0.91 3.88 -8.11
CA SER A 160 -0.28 2.65 -8.60
C SER A 160 0.92 2.31 -7.72
N GLN A 161 1.76 3.30 -7.41
CA GLN A 161 2.94 3.09 -6.56
C GLN A 161 2.54 2.78 -5.12
N ILE A 162 1.54 3.50 -4.59
CA ILE A 162 1.04 3.25 -3.23
C ILE A 162 0.48 1.82 -3.13
N SER A 163 -0.39 1.45 -4.07
CA SER A 163 -1.01 0.13 -4.15
C SER A 163 0.03 -0.97 -4.26
N SER A 164 0.91 -0.91 -5.28
CA SER A 164 1.93 -1.92 -5.50
C SER A 164 2.85 -2.08 -4.30
N PHE A 165 3.21 -0.98 -3.62
CA PHE A 165 3.97 -1.08 -2.38
C PHE A 165 3.17 -1.72 -1.25
N CYS A 166 1.93 -1.29 -0.99
CA CYS A 166 1.09 -1.87 0.07
C CYS A 166 0.92 -3.39 -0.14
N SER A 167 0.59 -3.80 -1.37
CA SER A 167 0.49 -5.23 -1.72
C SER A 167 1.81 -5.97 -1.53
N ALA A 168 2.93 -5.37 -1.95
CA ALA A 168 4.24 -5.98 -1.77
C ALA A 168 4.65 -6.09 -0.31
N PHE A 169 4.40 -5.05 0.47
CA PHE A 169 4.73 -4.99 1.88
C PHE A 169 3.87 -5.96 2.70
N HIS A 170 2.57 -6.06 2.42
CA HIS A 170 1.68 -7.08 3.01
C HIS A 170 2.22 -8.50 2.75
N TYR A 171 2.73 -8.76 1.54
CA TYR A 171 3.35 -10.05 1.23
C TYR A 171 4.66 -10.28 2.00
N LEU A 172 5.46 -9.24 2.22
CA LEU A 172 6.72 -9.34 2.97
C LEU A 172 6.49 -9.53 4.48
N GLN A 173 5.43 -8.96 5.03
CA GLN A 173 5.06 -9.12 6.43
C GLN A 173 4.69 -10.57 6.79
N PHE A 174 4.80 -10.89 8.08
CA PHE A 174 4.13 -12.06 8.65
C PHE A 174 2.70 -11.62 8.97
N SER A 175 1.78 -11.82 8.04
CA SER A 175 0.38 -11.43 8.22
C SER A 175 -0.47 -12.54 8.86
N SER A 176 0.03 -13.78 8.86
CA SER A 176 -0.66 -14.93 9.44
C SER A 176 0.30 -15.99 9.99
N GLY A 177 -0.19 -16.87 10.86
CA GLY A 177 0.59 -17.99 11.40
C GLY A 177 1.15 -18.92 10.32
N SER A 178 0.44 -19.10 9.19
CA SER A 178 0.95 -19.89 8.06
C SER A 178 2.12 -19.19 7.36
N THR A 179 2.05 -17.88 7.15
CA THR A 179 3.17 -17.08 6.62
C THR A 179 4.40 -17.11 7.50
N LEU A 180 4.19 -17.04 8.82
CA LEU A 180 5.25 -17.19 9.79
C LEU A 180 5.87 -18.58 9.73
N PHE A 181 5.06 -19.64 9.66
CA PHE A 181 5.52 -21.02 9.58
C PHE A 181 6.39 -21.29 8.34
N TYR A 182 5.90 -21.02 7.12
CA TYR A 182 6.64 -21.41 5.92
C TYR A 182 7.91 -20.55 5.71
N LYS A 183 7.86 -19.24 5.99
CA LYS A 183 9.04 -18.36 5.91
C LYS A 183 10.10 -18.76 6.95
N SER A 184 9.67 -19.10 8.16
CA SER A 184 10.57 -19.62 9.21
C SER A 184 11.15 -20.98 8.83
N ALA A 185 10.35 -21.88 8.27
CA ALA A 185 10.81 -23.20 7.80
C ALA A 185 11.85 -23.09 6.68
N LEU A 186 11.68 -22.17 5.73
CA LEU A 186 12.65 -21.90 4.66
C LEU A 186 13.99 -21.40 5.22
N ASN A 187 13.95 -20.46 6.16
CA ASN A 187 15.16 -19.99 6.84
C ASN A 187 15.86 -21.11 7.61
N LEU A 188 15.10 -21.94 8.34
CA LEU A 188 15.64 -23.06 9.10
C LEU A 188 16.31 -24.12 8.22
N LEU A 189 15.67 -24.48 7.11
CA LEU A 189 16.21 -25.41 6.12
C LEU A 189 17.52 -24.87 5.51
N SER A 190 17.60 -23.56 5.26
CA SER A 190 18.81 -22.90 4.77
C SER A 190 19.95 -23.01 5.79
N LEU A 191 19.69 -22.67 7.06
CA LEU A 191 20.70 -22.72 8.14
C LEU A 191 21.24 -24.13 8.38
N TYR A 192 20.39 -25.16 8.39
CA TYR A 192 20.82 -26.55 8.51
C TYR A 192 21.81 -26.94 7.41
N LYS A 193 21.47 -26.61 6.16
CA LYS A 193 22.31 -26.94 5.02
C LYS A 193 23.65 -26.20 5.11
N TRP A 194 23.65 -24.93 5.53
CA TRP A 194 24.86 -24.14 5.77
C TRP A 194 25.79 -24.77 6.81
N LYS A 195 25.26 -25.16 7.99
CA LYS A 195 26.06 -25.83 9.03
C LYS A 195 26.70 -27.11 8.51
N LYS A 196 25.94 -27.96 7.82
CA LYS A 196 26.44 -29.24 7.28
C LYS A 196 27.60 -29.03 6.30
N ILE A 197 27.53 -28.02 5.45
CA ILE A 197 28.58 -27.71 4.48
C ILE A 197 29.80 -27.12 5.15
N ILE A 198 29.64 -26.18 6.08
CA ILE A 198 30.77 -25.59 6.81
C ILE A 198 31.54 -26.72 7.50
N THR A 199 30.84 -27.62 8.19
CA THR A 199 31.47 -28.80 8.81
C THR A 199 32.17 -29.69 7.78
N THR A 200 31.55 -29.92 6.62
CA THR A 200 32.15 -30.72 5.52
C THR A 200 33.37 -30.04 4.91
N LEU A 201 33.36 -28.71 4.74
CA LEU A 201 34.47 -27.92 4.22
C LEU A 201 35.64 -27.89 5.21
N ILE A 202 35.36 -27.75 6.51
CA ILE A 202 36.35 -27.84 7.59
C ILE A 202 36.99 -29.23 7.57
N HIS A 203 36.18 -30.28 7.52
CA HIS A 203 36.66 -31.66 7.46
C HIS A 203 37.54 -31.91 6.23
N ASN A 204 37.09 -31.53 5.04
CA ASN A 204 37.87 -31.65 3.80
C ASN A 204 39.17 -30.82 3.81
N ARG A 205 39.18 -29.66 4.47
CA ARG A 205 40.39 -28.85 4.62
C ARG A 205 41.39 -29.53 5.55
N HIS A 206 40.93 -30.12 6.66
CA HIS A 206 41.76 -30.92 7.57
C HIS A 206 42.34 -32.15 6.89
N GLU A 207 41.52 -32.91 6.16
CA GLU A 207 41.95 -34.05 5.34
C GLU A 207 43.04 -33.65 4.34
N ARG A 208 42.82 -32.58 3.54
CA ARG A 208 43.83 -32.09 2.59
C ARG A 208 45.12 -31.61 3.27
N GLN A 209 45.03 -31.03 4.47
CA GLN A 209 46.22 -30.66 5.24
C GLN A 209 46.98 -31.89 5.74
N LEU A 210 46.28 -32.93 6.20
CA LEU A 210 46.87 -34.20 6.62
C LEU A 210 47.54 -34.92 5.44
N GLU A 211 46.90 -34.94 4.27
CA GLU A 211 47.50 -35.48 3.04
C GLU A 211 48.76 -34.71 2.63
N ARG A 212 48.76 -33.37 2.70
CA ARG A 212 49.95 -32.56 2.42
C ARG A 212 51.08 -32.88 3.41
N LYS A 213 50.77 -33.00 4.71
CA LYS A 213 51.77 -33.40 5.72
C LYS A 213 52.31 -34.82 5.48
N ARG A 214 51.45 -35.79 5.14
CA ARG A 214 51.89 -37.16 4.77
C ARG A 214 52.77 -37.16 3.52
N ARG A 215 52.46 -36.37 2.49
CA ARG A 215 53.28 -36.25 1.27
C ARG A 215 54.64 -35.58 1.50
N VAL A 216 54.76 -34.73 2.52
CA VAL A 216 56.05 -34.13 2.91
C VAL A 216 56.90 -35.11 3.73
N LEU A 217 56.27 -35.99 4.53
CA LEU A 217 56.96 -37.05 5.29
C LEU A 217 57.42 -38.23 4.41
N VAL A 218 56.69 -38.54 3.34
CA VAL A 218 57.08 -39.57 2.37
C VAL A 218 57.88 -38.88 1.26
N GLY A 219 59.21 -38.83 1.40
CA GLY A 219 60.11 -38.32 0.36
C GLY A 219 59.94 -39.04 -1.00
N PRO A 220 60.47 -38.49 -2.11
CA PRO A 220 60.23 -39.03 -3.44
C PRO A 220 60.73 -40.48 -3.55
N VAL A 221 59.87 -41.37 -4.05
CA VAL A 221 60.17 -42.78 -4.28
C VAL A 221 61.30 -42.91 -5.31
N PRO A 222 62.36 -43.73 -5.08
CA PRO A 222 63.41 -43.93 -6.06
C PRO A 222 62.86 -44.64 -7.31
N ASN A 223 63.11 -44.07 -8.47
CA ASN A 223 62.77 -44.64 -9.77
C ASN A 223 63.69 -45.85 -10.07
N THR A 224 63.27 -47.04 -9.66
CA THR A 224 63.82 -48.28 -10.19
C THR A 224 62.68 -49.24 -10.46
N LEU A 225 62.05 -49.15 -11.63
CA LEU A 225 61.39 -50.25 -12.35
C LEU A 225 60.99 -49.80 -13.76
N SER A 226 61.32 -50.64 -14.75
CA SER A 226 61.25 -50.36 -16.19
C SER A 226 59.89 -49.85 -16.68
N ARG A 227 59.94 -48.78 -17.49
CA ARG A 227 58.82 -48.03 -18.08
C ARG A 227 57.87 -48.90 -18.92
N SER A 228 58.29 -50.10 -19.34
CA SER A 228 57.49 -51.02 -20.18
C SER A 228 56.54 -51.93 -19.40
N ALA A 229 56.81 -52.22 -18.12
CA ALA A 229 55.94 -53.06 -17.29
C ALA A 229 54.75 -52.27 -16.70
N SER A 230 54.94 -50.98 -16.40
CA SER A 230 53.91 -50.11 -15.81
C SER A 230 52.78 -49.79 -16.80
N ILE A 231 53.10 -49.66 -18.09
CA ILE A 231 52.11 -49.38 -19.15
C ILE A 231 51.22 -50.62 -19.39
N LYS A 232 51.77 -51.84 -19.39
CA LYS A 232 50.95 -53.05 -19.54
C LYS A 232 50.02 -53.26 -18.34
N VAL A 233 50.48 -53.01 -17.11
CA VAL A 233 49.60 -53.11 -15.94
C VAL A 233 48.53 -52.00 -15.93
N ALA A 234 48.86 -50.77 -16.34
CA ALA A 234 47.91 -49.68 -16.46
C ALA A 234 46.85 -49.93 -17.55
N ILE A 235 47.26 -50.44 -18.72
CA ILE A 235 46.36 -50.76 -19.84
C ILE A 235 45.47 -51.95 -19.49
N THR A 236 46.01 -53.02 -18.88
CA THR A 236 45.18 -54.17 -18.45
C THR A 236 44.19 -53.76 -17.36
N LYS A 237 44.55 -52.85 -16.45
CA LYS A 237 43.60 -52.31 -15.46
C LYS A 237 42.54 -51.42 -16.10
N GLN A 238 42.87 -50.65 -17.15
CA GLN A 238 41.91 -49.84 -17.91
C GLN A 238 40.94 -50.70 -18.75
N ILE A 239 41.42 -51.78 -19.38
CA ILE A 239 40.60 -52.68 -20.20
C ILE A 239 39.72 -53.61 -19.33
N THR A 240 40.15 -53.93 -18.10
CA THR A 240 39.30 -54.67 -17.16
C THR A 240 38.27 -53.76 -16.48
N ALA A 241 38.57 -52.46 -16.31
CA ALA A 241 37.62 -51.45 -15.86
C ALA A 241 36.63 -50.98 -16.94
N SER A 242 36.97 -51.10 -18.23
CA SER A 242 36.05 -50.79 -19.35
C SER A 242 35.01 -51.88 -19.61
N LYS A 243 35.16 -53.07 -19.02
CA LYS A 243 34.05 -54.02 -18.81
C LYS A 243 33.26 -53.69 -17.54
N LEU A 244 33.02 -52.40 -17.28
CA LEU A 244 31.92 -52.01 -16.41
C LEU A 244 30.65 -52.37 -17.17
N LYS A 245 30.07 -53.51 -16.81
CA LYS A 245 28.68 -53.87 -17.12
C LYS A 245 27.84 -52.60 -17.13
N PHE A 246 27.18 -52.33 -18.25
CA PHE A 246 26.01 -51.48 -18.31
C PHE A 246 24.92 -52.17 -17.48
N LYS A 247 25.11 -52.24 -16.16
CA LYS A 247 24.03 -52.44 -15.21
C LYS A 247 23.27 -51.14 -15.35
N ALA A 248 22.24 -51.13 -16.20
CA ALA A 248 21.21 -50.13 -16.15
C ALA A 248 20.81 -50.02 -14.68
N GLU A 249 21.27 -48.95 -14.01
CA GLU A 249 20.96 -48.72 -12.61
C GLU A 249 19.44 -48.80 -12.52
N LYS A 250 18.94 -49.57 -11.55
CA LYS A 250 17.50 -49.78 -11.29
C LYS A 250 16.70 -48.46 -11.13
N HIS A 251 17.40 -47.32 -11.09
CA HIS A 251 16.89 -45.96 -10.95
C HIS A 251 17.21 -45.03 -12.15
N PHE A 252 17.81 -45.48 -13.25
CA PHE A 252 18.15 -44.59 -14.40
C PHE A 252 16.91 -43.91 -14.99
N TRP A 253 15.84 -44.67 -15.26
CA TRP A 253 14.57 -44.14 -15.75
C TRP A 253 13.90 -43.20 -14.75
N ALA A 254 13.96 -43.51 -13.45
CA ALA A 254 13.44 -42.64 -12.40
C ALA A 254 14.22 -41.31 -12.31
N LYS A 255 15.56 -41.34 -12.50
CA LYS A 255 16.42 -40.15 -12.54
C LYS A 255 16.14 -39.28 -13.77
N LEU A 256 16.02 -39.91 -14.93
CA LEU A 256 15.69 -39.23 -16.18
C LEU A 256 14.31 -38.58 -16.09
N LEU A 257 13.31 -39.29 -15.57
CA LEU A 257 11.96 -38.78 -15.37
C LEU A 257 11.94 -37.59 -14.40
N LEU A 258 12.62 -37.68 -13.25
CA LEU A 258 12.68 -36.59 -12.27
C LEU A 258 13.40 -35.36 -12.83
N SER A 259 14.48 -35.56 -13.59
CA SER A 259 15.20 -34.49 -14.27
C SER A 259 14.33 -33.80 -15.33
N LEU A 260 13.60 -34.57 -16.14
CA LEU A 260 12.65 -34.04 -17.11
C LEU A 260 11.55 -33.22 -16.44
N ILE A 261 10.99 -33.70 -15.31
CA ILE A 261 10.00 -32.95 -14.53
C ILE A 261 10.56 -31.59 -14.10
N PHE A 262 11.78 -31.53 -13.57
CA PHE A 262 12.40 -30.26 -13.15
C PHE A 262 12.69 -29.32 -14.33
N LEU A 263 13.13 -29.86 -15.46
CA LEU A 263 13.35 -29.09 -16.69
C LEU A 263 12.03 -28.48 -17.19
N CYS A 264 10.99 -29.32 -17.35
CA CYS A 264 9.68 -28.90 -17.83
C CYS A 264 9.02 -27.91 -16.87
N ALA A 265 9.12 -28.12 -15.56
CA ALA A 265 8.59 -27.20 -14.56
C ALA A 265 9.29 -25.84 -14.60
N GLY A 266 10.63 -25.82 -14.68
CA GLY A 266 11.40 -24.58 -14.78
C GLY A 266 11.05 -23.76 -16.02
N ILE A 267 11.06 -24.41 -17.19
CA ILE A 267 10.70 -23.77 -18.46
C ILE A 267 9.23 -23.34 -18.44
N GLY A 268 8.33 -24.20 -17.97
CA GLY A 268 6.90 -23.92 -17.89
C GLY A 268 6.59 -22.70 -17.04
N ASN A 269 7.20 -22.57 -15.85
CA ASN A 269 7.02 -21.40 -14.99
C ASN A 269 7.54 -20.10 -15.64
N PHE A 270 8.67 -20.16 -16.32
CA PHE A 270 9.24 -19.01 -17.03
C PHE A 270 8.34 -18.58 -18.20
N VAL A 271 7.95 -19.54 -19.05
CA VAL A 271 7.06 -19.30 -20.19
C VAL A 271 5.70 -18.79 -19.71
N TYR A 272 5.16 -19.36 -18.63
CA TYR A 272 3.93 -18.86 -18.01
C TYR A 272 4.08 -17.41 -17.57
N SER A 273 5.16 -17.06 -16.88
CA SER A 273 5.37 -15.70 -16.37
C SER A 273 5.45 -14.68 -17.50
N VAL A 274 6.23 -14.98 -18.55
CA VAL A 274 6.34 -14.12 -19.73
C VAL A 274 4.99 -14.04 -20.46
N GLY A 275 4.34 -15.18 -20.69
CA GLY A 275 3.05 -15.26 -21.36
C GLY A 275 1.94 -14.52 -20.61
N ALA A 276 1.90 -14.62 -19.28
CA ALA A 276 0.95 -13.91 -18.42
C ALA A 276 1.14 -12.40 -18.50
N ILE A 277 2.40 -11.92 -18.46
CA ILE A 277 2.69 -10.48 -18.61
C ILE A 277 2.28 -9.98 -19.98
N VAL A 278 2.69 -10.65 -21.06
CA VAL A 278 2.38 -10.22 -22.44
C VAL A 278 0.87 -10.26 -22.68
N SER A 279 0.22 -11.37 -22.36
CA SER A 279 -1.23 -11.54 -22.54
C SER A 279 -2.04 -10.51 -21.75
N THR A 280 -1.67 -10.25 -20.50
CA THR A 280 -2.33 -9.23 -19.68
C THR A 280 -2.05 -7.83 -20.21
N SER A 281 -0.82 -7.53 -20.64
CA SER A 281 -0.47 -6.22 -21.18
C SER A 281 -1.22 -5.92 -22.49
N ASP A 282 -1.38 -6.92 -23.36
CA ASP A 282 -2.14 -6.79 -24.61
C ASP A 282 -3.64 -6.59 -24.36
N LEU A 283 -4.19 -7.23 -23.32
CA LEU A 283 -5.60 -7.11 -22.93
C LEU A 283 -5.88 -5.80 -22.20
N CYS A 284 -5.10 -5.52 -21.14
CA CYS A 284 -5.30 -4.38 -20.26
C CYS A 284 -4.74 -3.07 -20.82
N GLY A 285 -3.78 -3.11 -21.75
CA GLY A 285 -3.20 -1.90 -22.36
C GLY A 285 -4.19 -1.04 -23.16
N LYS A 286 -5.39 -1.55 -23.42
CA LYS A 286 -6.52 -0.81 -24.03
C LYS A 286 -7.27 0.07 -23.01
N TYR A 287 -7.06 -0.17 -21.72
CA TYR A 287 -7.76 0.46 -20.63
C TYR A 287 -6.85 1.43 -19.90
N GLU A 288 -6.84 2.69 -20.32
CA GLU A 288 -5.97 3.72 -19.74
C GLU A 288 -6.21 3.95 -18.23
N LYS A 289 -7.42 3.65 -17.75
CA LYS A 289 -7.80 3.81 -16.34
C LYS A 289 -7.38 2.65 -15.45
N CYS A 290 -6.82 1.58 -16.04
CA CYS A 290 -6.25 0.49 -15.28
C CYS A 290 -4.80 0.80 -14.91
N ALA A 291 -4.58 1.24 -13.67
CA ALA A 291 -3.25 1.65 -13.20
C ALA A 291 -2.35 0.45 -12.85
N VAL A 292 -2.93 -0.66 -12.41
CA VAL A 292 -2.22 -1.90 -12.07
C VAL A 292 -3.07 -3.09 -12.48
N ALA A 293 -2.49 -4.06 -13.18
CA ALA A 293 -3.15 -5.29 -13.60
C ALA A 293 -2.61 -6.53 -12.85
N SER A 294 -3.46 -7.53 -12.68
CA SER A 294 -3.11 -8.88 -12.23
C SER A 294 -2.63 -9.68 -13.43
N TYR A 295 -1.36 -10.10 -13.43
CA TYR A 295 -0.79 -10.82 -14.56
C TYR A 295 -1.23 -12.27 -14.56
N GLN A 296 -2.07 -12.63 -15.53
CA GLN A 296 -2.59 -13.98 -15.71
C GLN A 296 -2.50 -14.38 -17.19
N TRP A 297 -2.50 -15.68 -17.46
CA TRP A 297 -2.54 -16.16 -18.84
C TRP A 297 -3.97 -16.04 -19.41
N ASN A 298 -4.29 -14.86 -19.95
CA ASN A 298 -5.64 -14.45 -20.35
C ASN A 298 -6.12 -14.95 -21.74
N PHE A 299 -5.80 -16.19 -22.14
CA PHE A 299 -6.21 -16.69 -23.45
C PHE A 299 -7.73 -16.85 -23.55
N GLY A 300 -8.37 -16.13 -24.48
CA GLY A 300 -9.82 -16.13 -24.67
C GLY A 300 -10.62 -15.34 -23.64
N GLN A 301 -9.96 -14.65 -22.70
CA GLN A 301 -10.62 -13.72 -21.78
C GLN A 301 -10.96 -12.41 -22.48
N LYS A 302 -12.13 -11.84 -22.14
CA LYS A 302 -12.64 -10.61 -22.75
C LYS A 302 -12.36 -9.36 -21.92
N PHE A 303 -12.20 -9.50 -20.61
CA PHE A 303 -12.16 -8.39 -19.67
C PHE A 303 -10.78 -8.30 -19.00
N CYS A 304 -10.28 -7.08 -18.84
CA CYS A 304 -9.01 -6.84 -18.17
C CYS A 304 -9.07 -7.28 -16.70
N THR A 305 -8.04 -7.99 -16.24
CA THR A 305 -7.80 -8.39 -14.85
C THR A 305 -7.21 -7.22 -14.05
N CYS A 306 -7.93 -6.09 -14.03
CA CYS A 306 -7.45 -4.88 -13.39
C CYS A 306 -7.55 -4.96 -11.86
N LEU A 307 -6.50 -4.54 -11.16
CA LEU A 307 -6.45 -4.46 -9.70
C LEU A 307 -6.74 -3.04 -9.19
N VAL A 308 -6.32 -2.01 -9.93
CA VAL A 308 -6.43 -0.61 -9.51
C VAL A 308 -7.08 0.21 -10.62
N PHE A 309 -8.30 0.67 -10.35
CA PHE A 309 -8.97 1.68 -11.15
C PHE A 309 -8.58 3.07 -10.62
N ALA A 310 -7.93 3.88 -11.46
CA ALA A 310 -7.60 5.25 -11.11
C ALA A 310 -7.98 6.21 -12.24
N ASP A 311 -8.98 7.06 -11.99
CA ASP A 311 -9.35 8.14 -12.91
C ASP A 311 -9.37 9.46 -12.14
N ARG A 312 -8.28 10.22 -12.30
CA ARG A 312 -7.99 11.40 -11.48
C ARG A 312 -7.73 12.59 -12.37
N HIS A 313 -8.42 13.68 -12.08
CA HIS A 313 -8.13 14.98 -12.64
C HIS A 313 -7.89 15.98 -11.52
N THR A 314 -6.63 16.14 -11.11
CA THR A 314 -6.25 16.79 -9.85
C THR A 314 -6.22 18.32 -9.92
N ALA A 315 -6.30 18.92 -11.11
CA ALA A 315 -6.26 20.37 -11.32
C ALA A 315 -7.17 20.82 -12.49
N PRO A 316 -8.51 20.75 -12.32
CA PRO A 316 -9.44 21.37 -13.26
C PRO A 316 -9.13 22.84 -13.50
N LYS A 317 -9.18 23.26 -14.76
CA LYS A 317 -8.79 24.62 -15.16
C LYS A 317 -9.96 25.58 -15.25
N THR A 318 -11.15 25.08 -15.56
CA THR A 318 -12.36 25.89 -15.77
C THR A 318 -13.48 25.46 -14.84
N TYR A 319 -14.38 26.38 -14.51
CA TYR A 319 -15.55 26.05 -13.69
C TYR A 319 -16.44 25.00 -14.37
N ALA A 320 -16.57 25.08 -15.70
CA ALA A 320 -17.38 24.15 -16.48
C ALA A 320 -16.83 22.72 -16.42
N GLU A 321 -15.51 22.55 -16.54
CA GLU A 321 -14.84 21.24 -16.44
C GLU A 321 -15.04 20.60 -15.06
N TRP A 322 -15.01 21.38 -13.99
CA TRP A 322 -15.19 20.89 -12.62
C TRP A 322 -16.66 20.63 -12.25
N THR A 323 -17.57 21.47 -12.73
CA THR A 323 -19.00 21.30 -12.45
C THR A 323 -19.65 20.24 -13.33
N ASN A 324 -19.12 20.01 -14.54
CA ASN A 324 -19.55 18.98 -15.46
C ASN A 324 -18.37 18.08 -15.88
N PRO A 325 -17.83 17.28 -14.94
CA PRO A 325 -16.71 16.40 -15.23
C PRO A 325 -17.14 15.23 -16.13
N GLU A 326 -16.17 14.63 -16.83
CA GLU A 326 -16.38 13.41 -17.61
C GLU A 326 -16.93 12.28 -16.73
N ASP A 327 -17.97 11.61 -17.24
CA ASP A 327 -18.58 10.44 -16.58
C ASP A 327 -17.74 9.19 -16.84
N THR A 328 -17.26 8.58 -15.76
CA THR A 328 -16.39 7.40 -15.80
C THR A 328 -17.11 6.12 -15.36
N THR A 329 -18.44 6.17 -15.18
CA THR A 329 -19.26 5.03 -14.73
C THR A 329 -19.10 3.82 -15.66
N ALA A 330 -19.12 4.04 -16.98
CA ALA A 330 -18.94 2.98 -17.97
C ALA A 330 -17.53 2.36 -17.92
N ASN A 331 -16.50 3.20 -17.78
CA ASN A 331 -15.11 2.72 -17.65
C ASN A 331 -14.95 1.87 -16.37
N LEU A 332 -15.55 2.32 -15.26
CA LEU A 332 -15.54 1.59 -13.99
C LEU A 332 -16.29 0.26 -14.12
N ALA A 333 -17.47 0.25 -14.73
CA ALA A 333 -18.25 -0.96 -14.95
C ALA A 333 -17.47 -1.99 -15.79
N GLU A 334 -16.84 -1.54 -16.87
CA GLU A 334 -16.07 -2.41 -17.76
C GLU A 334 -14.84 -3.02 -17.07
N LEU A 335 -14.10 -2.23 -16.28
CA LEU A 335 -12.95 -2.71 -15.54
C LEU A 335 -13.32 -3.54 -14.30
N ALA A 336 -14.51 -3.32 -13.73
CA ALA A 336 -15.05 -4.14 -12.64
C ALA A 336 -15.56 -5.51 -13.09
N GLN A 337 -15.77 -5.70 -14.40
CA GLN A 337 -16.40 -6.90 -14.94
C GLN A 337 -15.65 -8.20 -14.62
N SER A 338 -14.33 -8.14 -14.45
CA SER A 338 -13.49 -9.29 -14.07
C SER A 338 -13.61 -9.66 -12.59
N GLY A 339 -14.09 -8.75 -11.72
CA GLY A 339 -14.12 -8.94 -10.27
C GLY A 339 -12.76 -8.79 -9.58
N GLU A 340 -11.73 -8.33 -10.30
CA GLU A 340 -10.36 -8.28 -9.78
C GLU A 340 -9.99 -6.95 -9.10
N LEU A 341 -10.86 -5.93 -9.13
CA LEU A 341 -10.52 -4.64 -8.51
C LEU A 341 -10.30 -4.81 -7.00
N ARG A 342 -9.25 -4.15 -6.52
CA ARG A 342 -8.87 -4.00 -5.11
C ARG A 342 -8.91 -2.54 -4.69
N ILE A 343 -8.66 -1.62 -5.62
CA ILE A 343 -8.68 -0.17 -5.35
C ILE A 343 -9.47 0.54 -6.45
N VAL A 344 -10.37 1.41 -6.02
CA VAL A 344 -11.05 2.38 -6.88
C VAL A 344 -10.75 3.78 -6.37
N GLN A 345 -10.11 4.59 -7.20
CA GLN A 345 -9.85 6.00 -6.90
C GLN A 345 -10.36 6.89 -8.04
N ILE A 346 -11.30 7.77 -7.72
CA ILE A 346 -11.95 8.68 -8.65
C ILE A 346 -11.89 10.10 -8.07
N ILE A 347 -11.28 11.03 -8.81
CA ILE A 347 -11.12 12.43 -8.38
C ILE A 347 -11.50 13.36 -9.53
N ASN A 348 -12.48 14.25 -9.33
CA ASN A 348 -13.03 15.16 -10.35
C ASN A 348 -13.47 14.44 -11.65
N ARG A 349 -14.15 13.32 -11.47
CA ARG A 349 -14.78 12.50 -12.52
C ARG A 349 -16.13 12.04 -12.03
N ALA A 350 -17.15 12.10 -12.88
CA ALA A 350 -18.50 11.74 -12.49
C ALA A 350 -18.66 10.22 -12.36
N VAL A 351 -19.22 9.79 -11.24
CA VAL A 351 -19.83 8.48 -11.02
C VAL A 351 -21.11 8.69 -10.18
N PRO A 352 -22.20 9.15 -10.81
CA PRO A 352 -23.44 9.48 -10.10
C PRO A 352 -24.02 8.28 -9.36
N GLU A 353 -23.91 7.10 -9.98
CA GLU A 353 -24.29 5.81 -9.43
C GLU A 353 -23.12 4.83 -9.55
N LEU A 354 -22.82 4.08 -8.49
CA LEU A 354 -21.83 3.02 -8.57
C LEU A 354 -22.39 1.86 -9.42
N PRO A 355 -21.65 1.40 -10.45
CA PRO A 355 -22.16 0.37 -11.37
C PRO A 355 -22.31 -0.98 -10.66
N GLY A 356 -23.37 -1.73 -10.99
CA GLY A 356 -23.66 -3.02 -10.37
C GLY A 356 -22.56 -4.07 -10.59
N GLU A 357 -21.78 -3.94 -11.65
CA GLU A 357 -20.58 -4.75 -11.92
C GLU A 357 -19.55 -4.65 -10.81
N LEU A 358 -19.46 -3.51 -10.11
CA LEU A 358 -18.52 -3.32 -9.00
C LEU A 358 -18.76 -4.32 -7.87
N ARG A 359 -20.00 -4.78 -7.66
CA ARG A 359 -20.36 -5.81 -6.68
C ARG A 359 -19.59 -7.12 -6.88
N LYS A 360 -19.10 -7.42 -8.09
CA LYS A 360 -18.26 -8.60 -8.37
C LYS A 360 -16.89 -8.53 -7.69
N CYS A 361 -16.43 -7.33 -7.34
CA CYS A 361 -15.12 -7.09 -6.77
C CYS A 361 -15.11 -7.35 -5.25
N ALA A 362 -15.36 -8.60 -4.84
CA ALA A 362 -15.55 -9.00 -3.45
C ALA A 362 -14.34 -8.74 -2.52
N TYR A 363 -13.16 -8.49 -3.10
CA TYR A 363 -11.92 -8.19 -2.40
C TYR A 363 -11.53 -6.72 -2.52
N LEU A 364 -12.48 -5.81 -2.76
CA LEU A 364 -12.20 -4.38 -2.79
C LEU A 364 -11.68 -3.94 -1.40
N GLU A 365 -10.48 -3.37 -1.38
CA GLU A 365 -9.76 -2.92 -0.19
C GLU A 365 -9.90 -1.40 0.02
N GLN A 366 -10.02 -0.63 -1.07
CA GLN A 366 -10.05 0.83 -0.98
C GLN A 366 -11.04 1.47 -1.97
N LEU A 367 -11.85 2.40 -1.46
CA LEU A 367 -12.78 3.21 -2.24
C LEU A 367 -12.57 4.69 -1.93
N ILE A 368 -12.13 5.44 -2.94
CA ILE A 368 -11.89 6.89 -2.86
C ILE A 368 -12.72 7.58 -3.93
N LEU A 369 -13.72 8.34 -3.50
CA LEU A 369 -14.59 9.15 -4.34
C LEU A 369 -14.47 10.61 -3.88
N ALA A 370 -13.82 11.45 -4.67
CA ALA A 370 -13.71 12.89 -4.40
C ALA A 370 -14.24 13.72 -5.58
N TYR A 371 -15.24 14.55 -5.33
CA TYR A 371 -15.89 15.40 -6.33
C TYR A 371 -16.47 14.59 -7.50
N THR A 372 -17.20 13.53 -7.16
CA THR A 372 -17.67 12.51 -8.10
C THR A 372 -19.12 12.64 -8.53
N LYS A 373 -19.83 13.66 -8.06
CA LYS A 373 -21.28 13.82 -8.29
C LYS A 373 -22.12 12.61 -7.85
N THR A 374 -21.60 11.77 -6.95
CA THR A 374 -22.29 10.57 -6.45
C THR A 374 -23.51 10.98 -5.64
N GLU A 375 -24.68 10.46 -6.01
CA GLU A 375 -25.97 10.88 -5.44
C GLU A 375 -26.48 9.92 -4.36
N SER A 376 -26.13 8.65 -4.47
CA SER A 376 -26.48 7.61 -3.49
C SER A 376 -25.36 6.58 -3.31
N ILE A 377 -25.26 6.04 -2.10
CA ILE A 377 -24.50 4.82 -1.83
C ILE A 377 -25.46 3.63 -1.93
N PRO A 378 -25.12 2.56 -2.68
CA PRO A 378 -26.01 1.41 -2.81
C PRO A 378 -25.92 0.48 -1.59
N GLU A 379 -27.04 -0.17 -1.24
CA GLU A 379 -27.12 -1.12 -0.11
C GLU A 379 -26.12 -2.28 -0.22
N TRP A 380 -25.88 -2.78 -1.44
CA TRP A 380 -24.94 -3.87 -1.70
C TRP A 380 -23.48 -3.51 -1.38
N LEU A 381 -23.16 -2.24 -1.12
CA LEU A 381 -21.81 -1.84 -0.71
C LEU A 381 -21.38 -2.53 0.61
N SER A 382 -22.36 -2.91 1.45
CA SER A 382 -22.14 -3.72 2.66
C SER A 382 -21.47 -5.07 2.40
N GLU A 383 -21.48 -5.57 1.17
CA GLU A 383 -20.85 -6.84 0.80
C GLU A 383 -19.32 -6.76 0.73
N PHE A 384 -18.74 -5.57 0.72
CA PHE A 384 -17.28 -5.37 0.65
C PHE A 384 -16.59 -5.58 2.01
N ALA A 385 -16.57 -6.85 2.44
CA ALA A 385 -15.99 -7.27 3.72
C ALA A 385 -14.48 -7.02 3.86
N HIS A 386 -13.77 -6.83 2.75
CA HIS A 386 -12.33 -6.57 2.72
C HIS A 386 -11.97 -5.08 2.71
N LEU A 387 -12.96 -4.17 2.76
CA LEU A 387 -12.71 -2.74 2.66
C LEU A 387 -11.95 -2.23 3.89
N GLU A 388 -10.81 -1.59 3.67
CA GLU A 388 -9.91 -1.05 4.70
C GLU A 388 -9.89 0.48 4.72
N TYR A 389 -10.18 1.11 3.57
CA TYR A 389 -10.16 2.57 3.36
C TYR A 389 -11.40 3.04 2.59
N MET A 390 -12.20 3.90 3.22
CA MET A 390 -13.29 4.59 2.55
C MET A 390 -13.15 6.10 2.69
N HIS A 391 -13.07 6.80 1.57
CA HIS A 391 -13.08 8.27 1.49
C HIS A 391 -14.16 8.69 0.51
N ILE A 392 -15.19 9.37 1.01
CA ILE A 392 -16.24 9.98 0.20
C ILE A 392 -16.24 11.47 0.47
N GLU A 393 -16.03 12.25 -0.59
CA GLU A 393 -16.03 13.70 -0.55
C GLU A 393 -16.86 14.29 -1.69
N GLY A 394 -17.94 15.00 -1.34
CA GLY A 394 -18.78 15.70 -2.29
C GLY A 394 -18.22 17.07 -2.70
N ASP A 395 -18.96 17.77 -3.56
CA ASP A 395 -18.70 19.15 -3.96
C ASP A 395 -19.90 20.06 -3.67
N TYR A 396 -19.75 21.34 -4.02
CA TYR A 396 -20.78 22.36 -3.83
C TYR A 396 -21.74 22.47 -5.02
N THR A 397 -21.82 21.47 -5.91
CA THR A 397 -22.76 21.49 -7.05
C THR A 397 -24.10 20.87 -6.71
N SER A 398 -25.07 20.87 -7.64
CA SER A 398 -26.44 20.40 -7.36
C SER A 398 -26.56 18.89 -7.15
N ARG A 399 -25.62 18.09 -7.66
CA ARG A 399 -25.61 16.62 -7.51
C ARG A 399 -24.78 16.24 -6.31
N ARG A 400 -25.44 15.99 -5.18
CA ARG A 400 -24.81 15.71 -3.89
C ARG A 400 -25.35 14.41 -3.33
N LEU A 401 -24.51 13.72 -2.57
CA LEU A 401 -24.92 12.56 -1.81
C LEU A 401 -26.07 12.95 -0.87
N ALA A 402 -27.22 12.29 -1.04
CA ALA A 402 -28.41 12.57 -0.27
C ALA A 402 -28.66 11.51 0.81
N THR A 403 -28.32 10.25 0.53
CA THR A 403 -28.60 9.12 1.42
C THR A 403 -27.41 8.17 1.51
N ILE A 404 -27.21 7.63 2.71
CA ILE A 404 -26.34 6.49 2.98
C ILE A 404 -27.24 5.43 3.61
N PRO A 405 -27.41 4.25 3.01
CA PRO A 405 -28.34 3.25 3.52
C PRO A 405 -27.97 2.76 4.92
N ASP A 406 -28.99 2.45 5.71
CA ASP A 406 -28.82 1.78 6.99
C ASP A 406 -28.10 0.44 6.81
N GLY A 407 -27.22 0.10 7.75
CA GLY A 407 -26.47 -1.15 7.75
C GLY A 407 -25.36 -1.25 6.70
N VAL A 408 -25.09 -0.21 5.90
CA VAL A 408 -24.01 -0.25 4.88
C VAL A 408 -22.64 -0.58 5.46
N PHE A 409 -22.42 -0.32 6.75
CA PHE A 409 -21.17 -0.57 7.46
C PHE A 409 -21.17 -1.89 8.27
N ASP A 410 -22.28 -2.63 8.34
CA ASP A 410 -22.45 -3.77 9.27
C ASP A 410 -21.46 -4.91 9.02
N ASN A 411 -20.99 -5.06 7.78
CA ASN A 411 -20.11 -6.14 7.36
C ASN A 411 -18.76 -5.62 6.82
N MET A 412 -18.18 -4.62 7.48
CA MET A 412 -16.86 -4.06 7.13
C MET A 412 -15.84 -4.18 8.30
N PRO A 413 -15.51 -5.41 8.77
CA PRO A 413 -14.70 -5.62 9.97
C PRO A 413 -13.24 -5.13 9.85
N HIS A 414 -12.77 -4.90 8.63
CA HIS A 414 -11.41 -4.46 8.33
C HIS A 414 -11.29 -2.95 8.09
N LEU A 415 -12.41 -2.21 8.08
CA LEU A 415 -12.39 -0.78 7.80
C LEU A 415 -11.61 -0.03 8.87
N SER A 416 -10.53 0.63 8.47
CA SER A 416 -9.59 1.30 9.36
C SER A 416 -9.64 2.83 9.25
N PHE A 417 -10.14 3.32 8.11
CA PHE A 417 -10.25 4.74 7.80
C PHE A 417 -11.59 5.02 7.14
N LEU A 418 -12.35 5.95 7.73
CA LEU A 418 -13.60 6.46 7.20
C LEU A 418 -13.57 8.00 7.17
N HIS A 419 -13.68 8.55 5.96
CA HIS A 419 -13.87 9.97 5.74
C HIS A 419 -15.17 10.22 4.99
N LEU A 420 -16.07 10.99 5.60
CA LEU A 420 -17.30 11.48 5.00
C LEU A 420 -17.25 13.01 5.02
N GLY A 421 -17.03 13.60 3.85
CA GLY A 421 -16.75 15.01 3.65
C GLY A 421 -17.71 15.67 2.67
N ASN A 422 -18.16 16.89 2.96
CA ASN A 422 -18.94 17.71 2.05
C ASN A 422 -20.18 16.98 1.51
N ILE A 423 -20.98 16.44 2.42
CA ILE A 423 -22.24 15.72 2.14
C ILE A 423 -23.41 16.44 2.84
N PRO A 424 -23.69 17.71 2.48
CA PRO A 424 -24.54 18.60 3.27
C PRO A 424 -26.01 18.17 3.32
N ASN A 425 -26.45 17.24 2.47
CA ASN A 425 -27.84 16.78 2.40
C ASN A 425 -28.13 15.51 3.22
N VAL A 426 -27.10 14.82 3.71
CA VAL A 426 -27.27 13.59 4.48
C VAL A 426 -27.78 13.93 5.88
N GLU A 427 -29.00 13.48 6.21
CA GLU A 427 -29.67 13.78 7.48
C GLU A 427 -29.33 12.79 8.60
N THR A 428 -29.07 11.53 8.24
CA THR A 428 -28.72 10.45 9.17
C THR A 428 -27.51 9.68 8.66
N LEU A 429 -26.71 9.16 9.60
CA LEU A 429 -25.64 8.21 9.29
C LEU A 429 -25.99 6.83 9.86
N PRO A 430 -25.66 5.75 9.15
CA PRO A 430 -25.80 4.39 9.67
C PRO A 430 -24.92 4.16 10.91
N SER A 431 -25.26 3.13 11.69
CA SER A 431 -24.46 2.73 12.85
C SER A 431 -23.01 2.44 12.47
N LEU A 432 -22.08 2.82 13.34
CA LEU A 432 -20.66 2.54 13.21
C LEU A 432 -20.22 1.36 14.10
N SER A 433 -21.16 0.71 14.80
CA SER A 433 -20.86 -0.25 15.87
C SER A 433 -20.12 -1.51 15.45
N SER A 434 -20.23 -1.89 14.18
CA SER A 434 -19.51 -3.03 13.58
C SER A 434 -18.07 -2.70 13.18
N LEU A 435 -17.67 -1.43 13.19
CA LEU A 435 -16.37 -0.97 12.68
C LEU A 435 -15.25 -1.12 13.73
N GLU A 436 -15.08 -2.33 14.26
CA GLU A 436 -14.16 -2.65 15.36
C GLU A 436 -12.68 -2.36 15.04
N SER A 437 -12.31 -2.31 13.75
CA SER A 437 -10.96 -1.98 13.29
C SER A 437 -10.73 -0.50 13.00
N LEU A 438 -11.75 0.35 13.15
CA LEU A 438 -11.68 1.75 12.76
C LEU A 438 -10.69 2.52 13.63
N ARG A 439 -9.75 3.21 12.97
CA ARG A 439 -8.71 4.03 13.62
C ARG A 439 -8.90 5.51 13.37
N TYR A 440 -9.49 5.85 12.22
CA TYR A 440 -9.63 7.22 11.76
C TYR A 440 -11.05 7.48 11.31
N LEU A 441 -11.71 8.44 11.96
CA LEU A 441 -13.04 8.91 11.60
C LEU A 441 -13.01 10.41 11.36
N THR A 442 -13.41 10.84 10.16
CA THR A 442 -13.62 12.26 9.84
C THR A 442 -15.02 12.48 9.31
N LEU A 443 -15.76 13.37 9.97
CA LEU A 443 -17.04 13.89 9.53
C LEU A 443 -16.87 15.39 9.27
N ALA A 444 -16.91 15.81 8.02
CA ALA A 444 -16.63 17.19 7.65
C ALA A 444 -17.72 17.75 6.74
N VAL A 445 -18.28 18.92 7.08
CA VAL A 445 -19.31 19.61 6.27
C VAL A 445 -20.52 18.69 6.05
N ILE A 446 -21.18 18.43 7.17
CA ILE A 446 -22.33 17.52 7.33
C ILE A 446 -23.54 18.33 7.82
N ASP A 447 -23.94 19.31 7.01
CA ASP A 447 -24.82 20.41 7.41
C ASP A 447 -26.20 19.95 7.91
N SER A 448 -26.79 18.97 7.24
CA SER A 448 -28.12 18.43 7.58
C SER A 448 -28.10 17.30 8.59
N LEU A 449 -26.93 16.83 9.05
CA LEU A 449 -26.83 15.68 9.95
C LEU A 449 -27.46 16.01 11.31
N GLU A 450 -28.49 15.26 11.66
CA GLU A 450 -29.30 15.49 12.87
C GLU A 450 -28.55 15.14 14.14
N GLU A 451 -27.85 14.01 14.15
CA GLU A 451 -27.12 13.49 15.28
C GLU A 451 -25.83 12.81 14.81
N ILE A 452 -24.77 12.92 15.62
CA ILE A 452 -23.56 12.13 15.39
C ILE A 452 -23.87 10.68 15.81
N PRO A 453 -23.59 9.66 14.98
CA PRO A 453 -23.87 8.27 15.32
C PRO A 453 -23.09 7.82 16.56
N SER A 454 -23.62 6.82 17.29
CA SER A 454 -22.95 6.28 18.48
C SER A 454 -21.52 5.83 18.18
N PHE A 455 -20.64 6.00 19.18
CA PHE A 455 -19.27 5.55 19.13
C PHE A 455 -19.06 4.14 19.70
N ASP A 456 -20.15 3.44 20.05
CA ASP A 456 -20.09 2.04 20.47
C ASP A 456 -19.31 1.20 19.46
N GLY A 457 -18.52 0.23 19.93
CA GLY A 457 -17.68 -0.62 19.08
C GLY A 457 -16.38 0.04 18.57
N LEU A 458 -16.20 1.36 18.71
CA LEU A 458 -15.03 2.08 18.18
C LEU A 458 -13.83 2.13 19.15
N SER A 459 -13.54 1.04 19.86
CA SER A 459 -12.48 0.98 20.89
C SER A 459 -11.06 1.19 20.36
N ARG A 460 -10.84 0.99 19.05
CA ARG A 460 -9.56 1.19 18.35
C ARG A 460 -9.40 2.57 17.70
N LEU A 461 -10.41 3.43 17.79
CA LEU A 461 -10.38 4.75 17.17
C LEU A 461 -9.30 5.61 17.82
N SER A 462 -8.32 6.06 17.04
CA SER A 462 -7.22 6.89 17.53
C SER A 462 -7.38 8.37 17.20
N ASP A 463 -8.03 8.68 16.08
CA ASP A 463 -8.28 10.05 15.65
C ASP A 463 -9.73 10.26 15.23
N LEU A 464 -10.37 11.22 15.90
CA LEU A 464 -11.71 11.71 15.58
C LEU A 464 -11.63 13.17 15.12
N THR A 465 -12.24 13.49 14.00
CA THR A 465 -12.33 14.87 13.50
C THR A 465 -13.76 15.18 13.07
N ILE A 466 -14.37 16.17 13.71
CA ILE A 466 -15.70 16.67 13.37
C ILE A 466 -15.56 18.14 12.99
N ILE A 467 -16.00 18.48 11.79
CA ILE A 467 -15.91 19.84 11.24
C ILE A 467 -17.27 20.19 10.67
N ASN A 468 -17.85 21.30 11.11
CA ASN A 468 -19.09 21.82 10.54
C ASN A 468 -20.27 20.83 10.60
N ALA A 469 -20.82 20.67 11.80
CA ALA A 469 -22.02 19.90 12.10
C ALA A 469 -23.00 20.80 12.88
N PRO A 470 -23.66 21.77 12.20
CA PRO A 470 -24.45 22.80 12.87
C PRO A 470 -25.81 22.31 13.38
N ARG A 471 -26.33 21.20 12.84
CA ARG A 471 -27.61 20.60 13.25
C ARG A 471 -27.46 19.52 14.34
N ALA A 472 -26.27 18.90 14.45
CA ALA A 472 -25.96 17.93 15.50
C ALA A 472 -25.79 18.60 16.88
N THR A 473 -26.86 18.59 17.68
CA THR A 473 -26.94 19.36 18.94
C THR A 473 -26.21 18.71 20.13
N THR A 474 -25.83 17.45 20.04
CA THR A 474 -25.14 16.70 21.10
C THR A 474 -23.96 15.90 20.55
N LEU A 475 -23.12 15.37 21.45
CA LEU A 475 -22.12 14.34 21.13
C LEU A 475 -22.49 13.03 21.85
N PRO A 476 -22.21 11.85 21.24
CA PRO A 476 -22.30 10.56 21.90
C PRO A 476 -21.30 10.44 23.05
N SER A 477 -21.47 9.40 23.88
CA SER A 477 -20.52 9.13 24.96
C SER A 477 -19.12 8.85 24.42
N MET A 478 -18.10 9.33 25.13
CA MET A 478 -16.69 9.10 24.81
C MET A 478 -16.17 7.81 25.45
N ALA A 479 -16.94 7.17 26.34
CA ALA A 479 -16.55 5.96 27.06
C ALA A 479 -16.08 4.80 26.13
N PRO A 480 -16.70 4.55 24.96
CA PRO A 480 -16.22 3.50 24.05
C PRO A 480 -14.85 3.79 23.39
N LEU A 481 -14.38 5.04 23.39
CA LEU A 481 -13.20 5.49 22.63
C LEU A 481 -11.88 5.27 23.38
N GLU A 482 -11.60 4.02 23.77
CA GLU A 482 -10.47 3.65 24.63
C GLU A 482 -9.08 4.01 24.08
N SER A 483 -8.92 4.02 22.75
CA SER A 483 -7.63 4.29 22.07
C SER A 483 -7.47 5.73 21.57
N LEU A 484 -8.38 6.65 21.92
CA LEU A 484 -8.41 8.00 21.35
C LEU A 484 -7.20 8.82 21.79
N THR A 485 -6.43 9.29 20.82
CA THR A 485 -5.21 10.10 21.05
C THR A 485 -5.32 11.50 20.45
N LYS A 486 -6.24 11.70 19.51
CA LYS A 486 -6.48 13.00 18.87
C LYS A 486 -7.97 13.19 18.64
N MET A 487 -8.47 14.32 19.10
CA MET A 487 -9.80 14.80 18.74
C MET A 487 -9.71 16.25 18.25
N VAL A 488 -10.45 16.54 17.18
CA VAL A 488 -10.58 17.87 16.62
C VAL A 488 -12.06 18.18 16.43
N LEU A 489 -12.51 19.30 16.98
CA LEU A 489 -13.86 19.81 16.80
C LEU A 489 -13.78 21.25 16.31
N ARG A 490 -14.11 21.47 15.04
CA ARG A 490 -13.92 22.76 14.35
C ARG A 490 -15.25 23.39 13.92
N PRO A 491 -15.30 24.73 13.84
CA PRO A 491 -16.49 25.45 13.42
C PRO A 491 -17.04 25.03 12.03
N LYS A 492 -18.37 25.03 11.85
CA LYS A 492 -19.44 25.38 12.81
C LYS A 492 -20.09 24.12 13.39
N SER A 493 -19.69 23.70 14.60
CA SER A 493 -20.29 22.54 15.30
C SER A 493 -21.22 23.02 16.41
N ALA A 494 -22.47 22.56 16.43
CA ALA A 494 -23.51 23.12 17.32
C ALA A 494 -23.13 23.03 18.80
N VAL A 495 -22.53 21.90 19.20
CA VAL A 495 -22.07 21.60 20.57
C VAL A 495 -21.03 22.59 21.12
N CYS A 496 -20.36 23.36 20.26
CA CYS A 496 -19.44 24.42 20.66
C CYS A 496 -20.14 25.72 21.05
N CYS A 497 -21.41 25.88 20.67
CA CYS A 497 -22.18 27.12 20.76
C CYS A 497 -23.40 27.00 21.66
N ASN A 498 -24.05 25.84 21.64
CA ASN A 498 -25.38 25.63 22.22
C ASN A 498 -25.41 25.38 23.73
N GLY A 499 -24.25 25.36 24.39
CA GLY A 499 -24.13 25.12 25.83
C GLY A 499 -23.97 23.66 26.23
N PHE A 500 -23.95 22.71 25.29
CA PHE A 500 -23.78 21.28 25.59
C PHE A 500 -22.45 20.99 26.31
N ILE A 501 -21.33 21.51 25.78
CA ILE A 501 -19.98 21.30 26.34
C ILE A 501 -19.66 22.31 27.46
N SER A 502 -19.91 23.60 27.20
CA SER A 502 -19.54 24.69 28.11
C SER A 502 -20.47 24.85 29.31
N GLY A 503 -21.68 24.29 29.24
CA GLY A 503 -22.77 24.52 30.19
C GLY A 503 -23.53 25.83 29.96
N THR A 504 -22.99 26.74 29.14
CA THR A 504 -23.57 28.05 28.83
C THR A 504 -23.72 28.23 27.32
N CYS A 505 -24.94 28.53 26.88
CA CYS A 505 -25.19 28.84 25.49
C CYS A 505 -24.58 30.21 25.15
N ASN A 506 -23.68 30.25 24.16
CA ASN A 506 -23.03 31.47 23.73
C ASN A 506 -22.98 31.57 22.20
N MET A 507 -24.06 32.10 21.62
CA MET A 507 -24.17 32.34 20.18
C MET A 507 -23.39 33.56 19.68
N THR A 508 -22.75 34.30 20.59
CA THR A 508 -21.97 35.51 20.25
C THR A 508 -20.50 35.21 19.92
N MET A 509 -20.04 33.98 20.18
CA MET A 509 -18.69 33.56 19.80
C MET A 509 -18.52 33.65 18.28
N ALA A 510 -17.32 34.00 17.82
CA ALA A 510 -17.01 34.18 16.40
C ALA A 510 -17.33 32.92 15.56
N GLN A 511 -17.19 31.73 16.15
CA GLN A 511 -17.53 30.46 15.51
C GLN A 511 -19.04 30.18 15.41
N CYS A 512 -19.86 30.89 16.17
CA CYS A 512 -21.30 30.67 16.32
C CYS A 512 -22.15 31.66 15.54
N LEU A 513 -21.54 32.77 15.07
CA LEU A 513 -22.22 33.79 14.29
C LEU A 513 -22.87 33.18 13.02
N PRO A 514 -24.05 33.66 12.63
CA PRO A 514 -24.73 33.18 11.42
C PRO A 514 -23.90 33.49 10.17
N VAL A 515 -23.89 32.56 9.21
CA VAL A 515 -23.35 32.78 7.86
C VAL A 515 -24.48 32.80 6.83
N ALA A 516 -24.29 33.50 5.71
CA ALA A 516 -25.39 33.81 4.80
C ALA A 516 -25.98 32.56 4.11
N SER A 517 -25.14 31.57 3.81
CA SER A 517 -25.57 30.33 3.17
C SER A 517 -26.08 29.26 4.14
N GLU A 518 -26.20 29.55 5.44
CA GLU A 518 -26.52 28.51 6.42
C GLU A 518 -27.98 28.06 6.32
N LYS A 519 -28.17 26.74 6.19
CA LYS A 519 -29.50 26.12 6.23
C LYS A 519 -30.00 25.91 7.66
N TYR A 520 -29.09 25.62 8.58
CA TYR A 520 -29.39 25.35 9.98
C TYR A 520 -28.48 26.20 10.88
N SER A 521 -29.08 27.09 11.66
CA SER A 521 -28.38 27.81 12.72
C SER A 521 -28.38 26.95 13.99
N PRO A 522 -27.24 26.84 14.71
CA PRO A 522 -27.22 26.21 16.01
C PRO A 522 -28.24 26.87 16.95
N THR A 523 -28.97 26.07 17.70
CA THR A 523 -29.91 26.54 18.73
C THR A 523 -29.40 26.11 20.11
N CYS A 524 -29.71 26.89 21.16
CA CYS A 524 -29.35 26.49 22.52
C CYS A 524 -30.05 25.18 22.90
N THR A 525 -29.39 24.37 23.73
CA THR A 525 -29.95 23.13 24.28
C THR A 525 -29.82 23.12 25.80
N ASP A 526 -30.73 22.41 26.47
CA ASP A 526 -30.64 22.11 27.90
C ASP A 526 -29.84 20.83 28.20
N ALA A 527 -29.57 20.02 27.16
CA ALA A 527 -28.72 18.84 27.28
C ALA A 527 -27.29 19.23 27.68
N ARG A 528 -26.66 18.42 28.53
CA ARG A 528 -25.29 18.65 29.01
C ARG A 528 -24.47 17.40 28.83
N ILE A 529 -23.21 17.58 28.45
CA ILE A 529 -22.25 16.49 28.40
C ILE A 529 -22.01 15.92 29.81
N PRO A 530 -21.90 14.58 29.97
CA PRO A 530 -21.45 13.98 31.22
C PRO A 530 -20.07 14.52 31.66
N GLU A 531 -19.84 14.68 32.97
CA GLU A 531 -18.57 15.23 33.47
C GLU A 531 -17.35 14.35 33.12
N GLU A 532 -17.54 13.05 32.98
CA GLU A 532 -16.52 12.11 32.51
C GLU A 532 -16.11 12.36 31.05
N ASP A 533 -17.07 12.48 30.15
CA ASP A 533 -16.83 12.78 28.73
C ASP A 533 -16.25 14.19 28.55
N LYS A 534 -16.71 15.15 29.37
CA LYS A 534 -16.16 16.51 29.41
C LYS A 534 -14.68 16.53 29.80
N ALA A 535 -14.30 15.71 30.77
CA ALA A 535 -12.90 15.58 31.19
C ALA A 535 -12.04 15.02 30.04
N VAL A 536 -12.55 14.07 29.27
CA VAL A 536 -11.87 13.56 28.06
C VAL A 536 -11.67 14.68 27.04
N LEU A 537 -12.71 15.46 26.71
CA LEU A 537 -12.59 16.57 25.76
C LEU A 537 -11.57 17.62 26.21
N ALA A 538 -11.48 17.91 27.52
CA ALA A 538 -10.55 18.89 28.06
C ALA A 538 -9.08 18.52 27.80
N THR A 539 -8.74 17.24 27.65
CA THR A 539 -7.37 16.78 27.36
C THR A 539 -6.82 17.25 26.02
N PHE A 540 -7.70 17.57 25.06
CA PHE A 540 -7.32 18.03 23.72
C PHE A 540 -7.20 19.56 23.61
N GLY A 541 -7.55 20.30 24.66
CA GLY A 541 -7.35 21.75 24.78
C GLY A 541 -7.89 22.55 23.59
N THR A 542 -7.01 23.33 22.96
CA THR A 542 -7.37 24.27 21.86
C THR A 542 -7.88 23.59 20.57
N LEU A 543 -7.79 22.26 20.47
CA LEU A 543 -8.32 21.51 19.33
C LEU A 543 -9.84 21.34 19.38
N ILE A 544 -10.46 21.60 20.54
CA ILE A 544 -11.90 21.51 20.76
C ILE A 544 -12.50 22.90 20.78
N CYS A 545 -13.44 23.18 19.87
CA CYS A 545 -14.22 24.41 19.85
C CYS A 545 -13.39 25.70 19.82
N ALA A 546 -12.28 25.70 19.07
CA ALA A 546 -11.46 26.89 18.86
C ALA A 546 -12.32 28.05 18.33
N ASN A 547 -12.32 29.18 19.05
CA ASN A 547 -13.10 30.36 18.71
C ASN A 547 -12.51 31.08 17.48
N THR A 548 -12.74 30.50 16.32
CA THR A 548 -12.31 30.97 15.00
C THR A 548 -13.53 31.35 14.19
N VAL A 549 -13.38 32.32 13.28
CA VAL A 549 -14.50 32.79 12.44
C VAL A 549 -15.02 31.62 11.60
N ALA A 550 -16.34 31.39 11.65
CA ALA A 550 -16.97 30.41 10.79
C ALA A 550 -16.84 30.85 9.32
N VAL A 551 -16.41 29.92 8.46
CA VAL A 551 -16.26 30.17 7.02
C VAL A 551 -17.56 29.75 6.32
N ASP A 552 -18.14 30.66 5.56
CA ASP A 552 -19.24 30.37 4.64
C ASP A 552 -18.69 29.56 3.45
N ARG A 553 -18.72 28.24 3.58
CA ARG A 553 -18.08 27.33 2.61
C ARG A 553 -18.76 27.35 1.25
N GLU A 554 -20.07 27.57 1.21
CA GLU A 554 -20.83 27.66 -0.03
C GLU A 554 -20.50 28.96 -0.78
N ALA A 555 -20.45 30.10 -0.07
CA ALA A 555 -20.09 31.38 -0.66
C ALA A 555 -18.62 31.45 -1.08
N THR A 556 -17.72 30.77 -0.35
CA THR A 556 -16.30 30.65 -0.71
C THR A 556 -16.00 29.53 -1.71
N ALA A 557 -16.99 28.75 -2.12
CA ALA A 557 -16.81 27.72 -3.13
C ALA A 557 -16.32 28.35 -4.45
N PRO A 558 -15.54 27.60 -5.25
CA PRO A 558 -15.17 28.06 -6.57
C PRO A 558 -16.40 28.47 -7.39
N SER A 559 -16.30 29.56 -8.14
CA SER A 559 -17.34 30.05 -9.06
C SER A 559 -16.70 30.39 -10.40
N LYS A 560 -17.51 30.56 -11.44
CA LYS A 560 -17.02 30.99 -12.76
C LYS A 560 -16.20 32.28 -12.70
N HIS A 561 -16.57 33.21 -11.82
CA HIS A 561 -15.83 34.45 -11.61
C HIS A 561 -14.45 34.18 -11.00
N THR A 562 -14.38 33.41 -9.91
CA THR A 562 -13.12 33.17 -9.18
C THR A 562 -12.16 32.24 -9.92
N THR A 563 -12.65 31.52 -10.93
CA THR A 563 -11.89 30.54 -11.72
C THR A 563 -11.57 31.10 -13.11
N ASP A 564 -12.52 31.10 -14.04
CA ASP A 564 -12.32 31.48 -15.44
C ASP A 564 -11.96 32.96 -15.61
N GLU A 565 -12.67 33.88 -14.96
CA GLU A 565 -12.50 35.33 -15.19
C GLU A 565 -11.26 35.88 -14.48
N ILE A 566 -11.04 35.50 -13.22
CA ILE A 566 -9.89 35.97 -12.43
C ILE A 566 -8.62 35.18 -12.77
N CYS A 567 -8.69 33.84 -12.65
CA CYS A 567 -7.50 32.99 -12.73
C CYS A 567 -7.21 32.50 -14.15
N GLY A 568 -8.23 32.30 -14.98
CA GLY A 568 -8.08 31.80 -16.34
C GLY A 568 -7.40 30.42 -16.42
N GLY A 569 -7.52 29.61 -15.36
CA GLY A 569 -6.89 28.28 -15.28
C GLY A 569 -5.36 28.30 -15.12
N ILE A 570 -4.76 29.44 -14.76
CA ILE A 570 -3.31 29.59 -14.56
C ILE A 570 -2.99 29.47 -13.07
N LEU A 571 -2.21 28.45 -12.68
CA LEU A 571 -1.72 28.29 -11.32
C LEU A 571 -0.75 29.41 -10.93
N TYR A 572 -0.74 29.76 -9.65
CA TYR A 572 0.16 30.72 -9.00
C TYR A 572 0.08 32.17 -9.48
N LYS A 573 -0.79 32.46 -10.45
CA LYS A 573 -1.12 33.81 -10.88
C LYS A 573 -1.63 34.64 -9.71
N GLN A 574 -1.17 35.88 -9.62
CA GLN A 574 -1.70 36.83 -8.65
C GLN A 574 -3.17 37.12 -8.96
N CYS A 575 -4.02 37.09 -7.94
CA CYS A 575 -5.41 37.46 -8.05
C CYS A 575 -5.85 38.43 -6.95
N ALA A 576 -7.02 39.03 -7.10
CA ALA A 576 -7.65 39.83 -6.06
C ALA A 576 -9.14 39.50 -6.04
N LEU A 577 -9.67 39.18 -4.85
CA LEU A 577 -11.08 38.89 -4.64
C LEU A 577 -11.57 39.74 -3.46
N ASN A 578 -12.63 40.53 -3.67
CA ASN A 578 -13.19 41.44 -2.67
C ASN A 578 -12.15 42.39 -2.04
N GLY A 579 -11.19 42.87 -2.85
CA GLY A 579 -10.11 43.76 -2.40
C GLY A 579 -8.99 43.06 -1.62
N VAL A 580 -9.05 41.74 -1.44
CA VAL A 580 -8.02 40.94 -0.79
C VAL A 580 -7.13 40.31 -1.85
N GLN A 581 -5.81 40.46 -1.70
CA GLN A 581 -4.83 39.79 -2.55
C GLN A 581 -4.87 38.28 -2.32
N GLY A 582 -4.87 37.50 -3.39
CA GLY A 582 -4.84 36.06 -3.38
C GLY A 582 -3.88 35.47 -4.40
N ILE A 583 -3.90 34.14 -4.48
CA ILE A 583 -3.16 33.32 -5.44
C ILE A 583 -4.12 32.38 -6.15
N CYS A 584 -3.96 32.21 -7.46
CA CYS A 584 -4.69 31.21 -8.21
C CYS A 584 -4.17 29.81 -7.86
N PHE A 585 -4.97 29.00 -7.18
CA PHE A 585 -4.55 27.69 -6.69
C PHE A 585 -5.74 26.72 -6.65
N ASN A 586 -5.47 25.42 -6.70
CA ASN A 586 -6.47 24.35 -6.61
C ASN A 586 -6.48 23.74 -5.20
N THR A 587 -7.10 24.45 -4.25
CA THR A 587 -7.25 23.91 -2.89
C THR A 587 -8.06 22.63 -2.91
N ARG A 588 -7.65 21.64 -2.11
CA ARG A 588 -8.30 20.34 -2.00
C ARG A 588 -8.43 19.58 -3.33
N MET A 589 -7.61 19.87 -4.34
CA MET A 589 -7.77 19.34 -5.71
C MET A 589 -9.07 19.79 -6.41
N MET A 590 -9.74 20.84 -5.96
CA MET A 590 -10.86 21.45 -6.71
C MET A 590 -10.34 22.18 -7.96
N VAL A 591 -11.22 22.87 -8.68
CA VAL A 591 -10.82 23.77 -9.78
C VAL A 591 -9.89 24.90 -9.30
N ILE A 592 -8.95 25.30 -10.16
CA ILE A 592 -8.08 26.46 -9.92
C ILE A 592 -8.94 27.71 -9.74
N ASN A 593 -8.92 28.29 -8.54
CA ASN A 593 -9.66 29.49 -8.20
C ASN A 593 -8.77 30.51 -7.49
N CYS A 594 -9.26 31.73 -7.32
CA CYS A 594 -8.58 32.74 -6.52
C CYS A 594 -8.72 32.42 -5.02
N GLU A 595 -7.64 31.90 -4.44
CA GLU A 595 -7.52 31.59 -3.02
C GLU A 595 -6.88 32.77 -2.27
N THR A 596 -7.58 33.28 -1.25
CA THR A 596 -7.18 34.50 -0.52
C THR A 596 -6.47 34.21 0.81
N SER A 597 -6.44 32.94 1.23
CA SER A 597 -5.74 32.53 2.43
C SER A 597 -4.24 32.71 2.27
N SER A 598 -3.64 33.57 3.10
CA SER A 598 -2.22 33.93 3.04
C SER A 598 -1.27 32.73 3.14
N GLY A 599 -1.72 31.63 3.75
CA GLY A 599 -0.95 30.38 3.87
C GLY A 599 -0.53 29.78 2.53
N TYR A 600 -1.32 29.94 1.45
CA TYR A 600 -0.97 29.44 0.12
C TYR A 600 0.03 30.34 -0.61
N ILE A 601 -0.06 31.66 -0.41
CA ILE A 601 0.96 32.60 -0.90
C ILE A 601 2.30 32.30 -0.21
N ALA A 602 2.28 32.15 1.12
CA ALA A 602 3.45 31.78 1.90
C ALA A 602 4.02 30.42 1.47
N MET A 603 3.15 29.43 1.22
CA MET A 603 3.53 28.11 0.70
C MET A 603 4.32 28.25 -0.60
N ARG A 604 3.79 28.95 -1.60
CA ARG A 604 4.44 29.03 -2.92
C ARG A 604 5.73 29.86 -2.88
N LYS A 605 5.79 30.95 -2.11
CA LYS A 605 7.05 31.69 -1.87
C LYS A 605 8.13 30.78 -1.28
N LEU A 606 7.76 29.94 -0.32
CA LEU A 606 8.68 29.00 0.30
C LEU A 606 9.13 27.92 -0.68
N GLN A 607 8.25 27.43 -1.55
CA GLN A 607 8.58 26.49 -2.62
C GLN A 607 9.58 27.07 -3.61
N ILE A 608 9.37 28.32 -4.06
CA ILE A 608 10.30 29.04 -4.94
C ILE A 608 11.66 29.23 -4.24
N GLN A 609 11.65 29.67 -2.97
CA GLN A 609 12.87 29.88 -2.19
C GLN A 609 13.70 28.60 -2.02
N ARG A 610 13.02 27.45 -1.83
CA ARG A 610 13.68 26.14 -1.66
C ARG A 610 13.96 25.44 -3.00
N ASN A 611 13.46 25.97 -4.12
CA ASN A 611 13.53 25.36 -5.44
C ASN A 611 12.91 23.94 -5.47
N VAL A 612 11.69 23.82 -4.93
CA VAL A 612 10.93 22.55 -4.81
C VAL A 612 9.53 22.71 -5.40
N GLY A 613 8.87 21.61 -5.76
CA GLY A 613 7.56 21.63 -6.42
C GLY A 613 7.67 21.95 -7.90
N ASP A 614 6.60 22.50 -8.46
CA ASP A 614 6.57 22.90 -9.87
C ASP A 614 7.62 24.00 -10.13
N PRO A 615 8.41 23.90 -11.23
CA PRO A 615 9.34 24.96 -11.63
C PRO A 615 8.63 26.31 -11.67
N CYS A 616 9.30 27.35 -11.14
CA CYS A 616 8.66 28.66 -11.10
C CYS A 616 8.62 29.30 -12.49
N ASP A 617 7.48 29.90 -12.82
CA ASP A 617 7.27 30.64 -14.07
C ASP A 617 7.50 32.15 -13.82
N PRO A 618 8.59 32.75 -14.32
CA PRO A 618 8.87 34.17 -14.09
C PRO A 618 7.80 35.11 -14.62
N ASP A 619 7.05 34.73 -15.67
CA ASP A 619 6.03 35.58 -16.28
C ASP A 619 4.78 35.67 -15.41
N VAL A 620 4.50 34.61 -14.63
CA VAL A 620 3.32 34.50 -13.77
C VAL A 620 3.65 34.76 -12.30
N GLU A 621 4.85 34.39 -11.85
CA GLU A 621 5.22 34.27 -10.44
C GLU A 621 6.29 35.27 -9.99
N ALA A 622 6.63 36.28 -10.81
CA ALA A 622 7.55 37.36 -10.42
C ALA A 622 7.12 38.04 -9.10
N TRP A 623 5.81 38.18 -8.87
CA TRP A 623 5.25 38.75 -7.64
C TRP A 623 5.49 37.90 -6.38
N LEU A 624 5.87 36.62 -6.55
CA LEU A 624 6.25 35.69 -5.49
C LEU A 624 7.77 35.65 -5.28
N GLY A 625 8.55 36.38 -6.08
CA GLY A 625 10.01 36.36 -6.05
C GLY A 625 10.64 35.34 -6.98
N CYS A 626 9.87 34.76 -7.92
CA CYS A 626 10.47 34.01 -9.02
C CYS A 626 11.26 34.97 -9.92
N SER A 627 12.48 34.60 -10.29
CA SER A 627 13.33 35.38 -11.19
C SER A 627 13.73 34.50 -12.36
N ALA A 628 13.83 35.08 -13.56
CA ALA A 628 14.41 34.38 -14.70
C ALA A 628 15.86 34.03 -14.33
N ILE A 629 16.17 32.73 -14.29
CA ILE A 629 17.55 32.27 -14.11
C ILE A 629 18.34 32.88 -15.27
N GLY A 630 19.31 33.76 -14.94
CA GLY A 630 20.15 34.42 -15.92
C GLY A 630 20.82 33.38 -16.82
N THR A 631 20.60 33.54 -18.13
CA THR A 631 21.23 32.77 -19.22
C THR A 631 22.75 32.77 -19.13
#